data_AF-A0AAI9DAZ4-F1
#
_entry.id   AF-A0AAI9DAZ4-F1
#
_cell.length_a   1.000
_cell.length_b   1.000
_cell.length_c   1.000
_cell.angle_alpha   90.00
_cell.angle_beta   90.00
_cell.angle_gamma   90.00
#
_symmetry.space_group_name_H-M   'P 1'
#
loop_
_entity.id
_entity.type
_entity.pdbx_description
1 polymer ?
#
loop_
_entity_poly.entity_id
_entity_poly.type
_entity_poly.pdbx_seq_one_letter_code
_entity_poly.pdbx_strand_id
1 'polypeptide(L)'
;MSIMRWTKTSVIRLCFTLSCFVYSHYLYAESTEGKDCQLAVSQSLIDYGNVSRDQIKQLPNGEGELLSRQVVVKLMCSQEIEPVLKIQDPIGGSSTSFQYGQQGGLQVSLADYRVDGQSTIATVVRNQVNQPTTLLKPGDEIRPQTAVTGKNVELVLNLTPKIAASEITNPIALTQSGQLSLSFATLPPSLVMVSSELRAIACIPSVSNNGTVDYHTIHSNDLSDNTVTVLPAQALNFTLSCDAATNVAVRARSNRLQSTPNAESENEIGSARAKAEVLSAGFGKNLPMGLPNVTQAFVAGLGINNGQKLGGYMLNLPFTQVRLDGQSATVKYWTSMLPTETTNWNKETELQANGGSLFTGTASYFSFGTDTSSVVPKPFKRLEGILIIQAYITQKHDLDLTSPLHLDGSSTIELYYY
;
A
#
# COMPACT_ATOMS: atom_id res chain seq x y z
N MET A 1 32.48 -37.94 41.67
CA MET A 1 33.42 -38.78 42.43
C MET A 1 33.84 -39.94 41.53
N SER A 2 35.14 -40.04 41.24
CA SER A 2 35.92 -41.17 40.67
C SER A 2 35.42 -41.83 39.36
N ILE A 3 36.10 -41.62 38.22
CA ILE A 3 37.35 -42.27 37.73
C ILE A 3 37.22 -43.79 37.62
N MET A 4 37.29 -44.34 36.40
CA MET A 4 38.15 -45.50 36.12
C MET A 4 38.49 -45.65 34.63
N ARG A 5 39.78 -45.44 34.33
CA ARG A 5 40.51 -45.94 33.16
C ARG A 5 40.60 -47.47 33.22
N TRP A 6 40.64 -48.12 32.06
CA TRP A 6 41.32 -49.40 31.89
C TRP A 6 42.22 -49.36 30.65
N THR A 7 43.50 -49.60 30.90
CA THR A 7 44.55 -49.92 29.94
C THR A 7 44.60 -51.43 29.71
N LYS A 8 44.88 -51.89 28.48
CA LYS A 8 45.57 -53.16 28.27
C LYS A 8 46.45 -53.10 27.01
N THR A 9 47.64 -53.65 27.17
CA THR A 9 48.84 -53.52 26.35
C THR A 9 49.13 -54.84 25.61
N SER A 10 49.69 -54.73 24.40
CA SER A 10 50.53 -55.71 23.65
C SER A 10 49.86 -57.03 23.19
N VAL A 11 50.18 -57.65 22.04
CA VAL A 11 51.50 -57.97 21.46
C VAL A 11 51.42 -58.09 19.92
N ILE A 12 52.51 -57.69 19.28
CA ILE A 12 52.82 -57.72 17.85
C ILE A 12 53.09 -59.15 17.33
N ARG A 13 52.57 -59.49 16.14
CA ARG A 13 53.15 -60.52 15.27
C ARG A 13 53.37 -59.93 13.87
N LEU A 14 54.63 -59.70 13.53
CA LEU A 14 55.08 -59.42 12.17
C LEU A 14 54.87 -60.66 11.29
N CYS A 15 54.24 -60.50 10.14
CA CYS A 15 54.37 -61.42 9.02
C CYS A 15 54.65 -60.57 7.77
N PHE A 16 55.86 -60.68 7.25
CA PHE A 16 56.30 -60.04 6.01
C PHE A 16 55.67 -60.78 4.83
N THR A 17 54.85 -60.10 4.03
CA THR A 17 54.51 -60.57 2.68
C THR A 17 54.82 -59.46 1.66
N LEU A 18 55.71 -59.82 0.76
CA LEU A 18 56.23 -59.03 -0.35
C LEU A 18 55.08 -58.75 -1.34
N SER A 19 54.63 -57.50 -1.47
CA SER A 19 53.71 -57.08 -2.54
C SER A 19 54.48 -56.28 -3.60
N CYS A 20 54.55 -56.85 -4.80
CA CYS A 20 54.92 -56.13 -6.01
C CYS A 20 53.93 -54.98 -6.24
N PHE A 21 54.40 -53.73 -6.14
CA PHE A 21 53.67 -52.58 -6.63
C PHE A 21 53.75 -52.54 -8.15
N VAL A 22 52.65 -52.91 -8.82
CA VAL A 22 52.40 -52.50 -10.20
C VAL A 22 51.87 -51.08 -10.13
N TYR A 23 52.70 -50.09 -10.47
CA TYR A 23 52.26 -48.72 -10.69
C TYR A 23 51.35 -48.67 -11.92
N SER A 24 50.04 -48.74 -11.72
CA SER A 24 49.08 -48.30 -12.74
C SER A 24 48.93 -46.78 -12.59
N HIS A 25 49.52 -46.03 -13.52
CA HIS A 25 49.15 -44.64 -13.73
C HIS A 25 47.72 -44.60 -14.28
N TYR A 26 46.74 -44.56 -13.38
CA TYR A 26 45.44 -44.02 -13.73
C TYR A 26 45.58 -42.51 -13.87
N LEU A 27 45.81 -42.05 -15.10
CA LEU A 27 45.46 -40.69 -15.50
C LEU A 27 43.94 -40.56 -15.34
N TYR A 28 43.48 -40.05 -14.20
CA TYR A 28 42.17 -39.42 -14.15
C TYR A 28 42.26 -38.19 -15.04
N ALA A 29 41.73 -38.28 -16.26
CA ALA A 29 41.35 -37.11 -17.00
C ALA A 29 40.22 -36.45 -16.20
N GLU A 30 40.54 -35.40 -15.42
CA GLU A 30 39.53 -34.42 -15.05
C GLU A 30 38.92 -33.94 -16.37
N SER A 31 37.62 -34.15 -16.57
CA SER A 31 36.93 -33.52 -17.69
C SER A 31 37.11 -32.00 -17.54
N THR A 32 37.84 -31.39 -18.45
CA THR A 32 38.01 -29.94 -18.58
C THR A 32 36.76 -29.32 -19.22
N GLU A 33 35.58 -29.77 -18.81
CA GLU A 33 34.31 -29.33 -19.38
C GLU A 33 33.95 -27.97 -18.76
N GLY A 34 34.12 -26.91 -19.55
CA GLY A 34 33.70 -25.55 -19.20
C GLY A 34 34.73 -24.65 -18.49
N LYS A 35 35.98 -25.10 -18.25
CA LYS A 35 37.02 -24.24 -17.61
C LYS A 35 37.45 -23.03 -18.47
N ASP A 36 37.18 -23.06 -19.78
CA ASP A 36 37.50 -21.98 -20.73
C ASP A 36 36.25 -21.20 -21.22
N CYS A 37 35.21 -21.17 -20.40
CA CYS A 37 33.96 -20.47 -20.72
C CYS A 37 33.76 -19.24 -19.83
N GLN A 38 33.06 -18.23 -20.35
CA GLN A 38 32.63 -17.05 -19.61
C GLN A 38 31.11 -16.92 -19.73
N LEU A 39 30.45 -16.83 -18.57
CA LEU A 39 29.02 -16.56 -18.48
C LEU A 39 28.84 -15.09 -18.06
N ALA A 40 28.05 -14.36 -18.84
CA ALA A 40 27.77 -12.95 -18.61
C ALA A 40 26.29 -12.65 -18.85
N VAL A 41 25.80 -11.57 -18.22
CA VAL A 41 24.45 -11.05 -18.42
C VAL A 41 24.54 -9.58 -18.86
N SER A 42 23.64 -9.15 -19.73
CA SER A 42 23.62 -7.78 -20.25
C SER A 42 23.39 -6.73 -19.18
N GLN A 43 22.67 -7.12 -18.12
CA GLN A 43 22.40 -6.29 -16.94
C GLN A 43 22.26 -7.18 -15.72
N SER A 44 22.98 -6.84 -14.65
CA SER A 44 22.92 -7.52 -13.35
C SER A 44 21.89 -6.91 -12.40
N LEU A 45 21.40 -5.70 -12.70
CA LEU A 45 20.36 -5.01 -11.95
C LEU A 45 19.32 -4.42 -12.91
N ILE A 46 18.05 -4.78 -12.70
CA ILE A 46 16.90 -4.15 -13.31
C ILE A 46 16.16 -3.40 -12.21
N ASP A 47 16.36 -2.09 -12.17
CA ASP A 47 15.67 -1.24 -11.22
C ASP A 47 14.50 -0.51 -11.88
N TYR A 48 13.30 -0.75 -11.36
CA TYR A 48 12.10 -0.02 -11.74
C TYR A 48 11.96 1.30 -10.97
N GLY A 49 12.82 1.54 -9.98
CA GLY A 49 12.79 2.71 -9.12
C GLY A 49 11.47 2.82 -8.38
N ASN A 50 10.98 4.06 -8.26
CA ASN A 50 9.71 4.37 -7.61
C ASN A 50 8.52 4.06 -8.52
N VAL A 51 7.68 3.11 -8.10
CA VAL A 51 6.49 2.66 -8.84
C VAL A 51 5.24 3.13 -8.13
N SER A 52 4.44 3.93 -8.82
CA SER A 52 3.08 4.30 -8.39
C SER A 52 2.06 3.23 -8.81
N ARG A 53 0.93 3.17 -8.10
CA ARG A 53 -0.03 2.06 -8.26
C ARG A 53 -0.73 2.04 -9.61
N ASP A 54 -0.82 3.17 -10.30
CA ASP A 54 -1.32 3.33 -11.66
C ASP A 54 -0.39 2.74 -12.74
N GLN A 55 0.90 2.60 -12.45
CA GLN A 55 1.87 1.94 -13.32
C GLN A 55 1.79 0.41 -13.22
N ILE A 56 1.04 -0.12 -12.26
CA ILE A 56 0.85 -1.56 -12.05
C ILE A 56 -0.38 -2.00 -12.85
N LYS A 57 -0.16 -2.87 -13.84
CA LYS A 57 -1.26 -3.49 -14.58
C LYS A 57 -1.96 -4.51 -13.68
N GLN A 58 -3.21 -4.23 -13.33
CA GLN A 58 -4.04 -5.14 -12.54
C GLN A 58 -4.50 -6.35 -13.37
N LEU A 59 -4.36 -7.54 -12.79
CA LEU A 59 -4.78 -8.82 -13.36
C LEU A 59 -6.14 -9.25 -12.78
N PRO A 60 -6.91 -10.12 -13.47
CA PRO A 60 -8.23 -10.55 -13.00
C PRO A 60 -8.24 -11.26 -11.64
N ASN A 61 -7.12 -11.85 -11.24
CA ASN A 61 -6.91 -12.50 -9.94
C ASN A 61 -6.54 -11.50 -8.82
N GLY A 62 -6.48 -10.20 -9.10
CA GLY A 62 -6.08 -9.15 -8.15
C GLY A 62 -4.58 -8.93 -8.02
N GLU A 63 -3.75 -9.73 -8.69
CA GLU A 63 -2.30 -9.50 -8.75
C GLU A 63 -1.97 -8.33 -9.68
N GLY A 64 -0.78 -7.77 -9.48
CA GLY A 64 -0.23 -6.70 -10.29
C GLY A 64 0.87 -7.21 -11.21
N GLU A 65 1.06 -6.57 -12.35
CA GLU A 65 2.14 -6.85 -13.28
C GLU A 65 2.89 -5.56 -13.61
N LEU A 66 4.22 -5.59 -13.49
CA LEU A 66 5.10 -4.54 -14.01
C LEU A 66 5.52 -4.86 -15.45
N LEU A 67 5.91 -3.81 -16.18
CA LEU A 67 6.35 -3.94 -17.57
C LEU A 67 7.51 -4.93 -17.71
N SER A 68 7.41 -5.88 -18.64
CA SER A 68 8.47 -6.86 -18.89
C SER A 68 9.79 -6.21 -19.35
N ARG A 69 10.93 -6.73 -18.87
CA ARG A 69 12.28 -6.31 -19.25
C ARG A 69 13.09 -7.48 -19.77
N GLN A 70 13.85 -7.26 -20.84
CA GLN A 70 14.70 -8.28 -21.44
C GLN A 70 16.09 -8.30 -20.83
N VAL A 71 16.60 -9.49 -20.56
CA VAL A 71 18.01 -9.73 -20.22
C VAL A 71 18.60 -10.68 -21.24
N VAL A 72 19.77 -10.33 -21.73
CA VAL A 72 20.54 -11.22 -22.62
C VAL A 72 21.60 -11.91 -21.78
N VAL A 73 21.58 -13.24 -21.80
CA VAL A 73 22.61 -14.10 -21.19
C VAL A 73 23.55 -14.57 -22.28
N LYS A 74 24.85 -14.42 -22.08
CA LYS A 74 25.87 -14.83 -23.03
C LYS A 74 26.82 -15.83 -22.39
N LEU A 75 26.96 -16.98 -23.03
CA LEU A 75 27.98 -17.96 -22.70
C LEU A 75 28.96 -18.04 -23.86
N MET A 76 30.24 -17.76 -23.59
CA MET A 76 31.31 -17.70 -24.58
C MET A 76 32.41 -18.67 -24.20
N CYS A 77 32.78 -19.58 -25.10
CA CYS A 77 33.75 -20.65 -24.84
C CYS A 77 34.84 -20.71 -25.91
N SER A 78 36.05 -21.14 -25.54
CA SER A 78 37.16 -21.35 -26.49
C SER A 78 36.93 -22.56 -27.42
N GLN A 79 36.23 -23.58 -26.89
CA GLN A 79 35.89 -24.84 -27.55
C GLN A 79 34.39 -24.96 -27.79
N GLU A 80 34.01 -25.85 -28.70
CA GLU A 80 32.62 -26.23 -28.89
C GLU A 80 32.11 -27.00 -27.67
N ILE A 81 30.94 -26.59 -27.16
CA ILE A 81 30.30 -27.19 -25.98
C ILE A 81 28.85 -27.57 -26.29
N GLU A 82 28.28 -28.49 -25.51
CA GLU A 82 26.83 -28.66 -25.41
C GLU A 82 26.30 -27.66 -24.34
N PRO A 83 25.51 -26.66 -24.73
CA PRO A 83 25.20 -25.54 -23.85
C PRO A 83 23.98 -25.82 -22.96
N VAL A 84 24.21 -26.48 -21.83
CA VAL A 84 23.20 -26.72 -20.79
C VAL A 84 23.32 -25.69 -19.66
N LEU A 85 22.47 -24.66 -19.68
CA LEU A 85 22.40 -23.68 -18.59
C LEU A 85 21.37 -24.10 -17.56
N LYS A 86 21.62 -23.80 -16.29
CA LYS A 86 20.67 -23.96 -15.20
C LYS A 86 20.22 -22.61 -14.69
N ILE A 87 18.94 -22.48 -14.37
CA ILE A 87 18.38 -21.28 -13.74
C ILE A 87 17.87 -21.63 -12.34
N GLN A 88 18.19 -20.80 -11.36
CA GLN A 88 17.81 -21.02 -9.96
C GLN A 88 17.30 -19.73 -9.32
N ASP A 89 16.46 -19.88 -8.31
CA ASP A 89 16.14 -18.82 -7.36
C ASP A 89 17.16 -18.91 -6.21
N PRO A 90 18.07 -17.93 -6.06
CA PRO A 90 19.09 -17.96 -5.00
C PRO A 90 18.51 -17.69 -3.61
N ILE A 91 17.34 -17.03 -3.52
CA ILE A 91 16.74 -16.63 -2.25
C ILE A 91 16.04 -17.83 -1.58
N GLY A 92 15.60 -18.81 -2.37
CA GLY A 92 15.03 -20.05 -1.90
C GLY A 92 13.65 -19.86 -1.26
N GLY A 93 12.64 -20.53 -1.80
CA GLY A 93 11.32 -20.52 -1.16
C GLY A 93 10.20 -21.24 -1.91
N SER A 94 10.43 -21.62 -3.17
CA SER A 94 9.55 -22.53 -3.90
C SER A 94 10.25 -23.11 -5.13
N SER A 95 10.02 -24.38 -5.48
CA SER A 95 10.40 -24.94 -6.77
C SER A 95 9.45 -24.54 -7.91
N THR A 96 8.39 -23.78 -7.60
CA THR A 96 7.30 -23.50 -8.55
C THR A 96 7.36 -22.12 -9.20
N SER A 97 8.05 -21.15 -8.60
CA SER A 97 8.19 -19.78 -9.10
C SER A 97 9.41 -19.06 -8.50
N PHE A 98 9.99 -18.12 -9.24
CA PHE A 98 11.00 -17.20 -8.71
C PHE A 98 10.33 -16.17 -7.82
N GLN A 99 10.94 -15.81 -6.69
CA GLN A 99 10.40 -14.82 -5.77
C GLN A 99 10.57 -13.38 -6.30
N TYR A 100 9.58 -12.55 -6.00
CA TYR A 100 9.66 -11.10 -6.15
C TYR A 100 8.80 -10.45 -5.06
N GLY A 101 9.43 -9.69 -4.17
CA GLY A 101 8.72 -9.15 -3.01
C GLY A 101 8.56 -10.15 -1.88
N GLN A 102 7.59 -9.91 -1.00
CA GLN A 102 7.28 -10.81 0.11
C GLN A 102 6.35 -11.94 -0.32
N GLN A 103 5.39 -11.64 -1.21
CA GLN A 103 4.35 -12.59 -1.62
C GLN A 103 4.14 -12.65 -3.14
N GLY A 104 4.82 -11.80 -3.91
CA GLY A 104 4.78 -11.81 -5.37
C GLY A 104 5.70 -12.87 -6.01
N GLY A 105 5.91 -12.72 -7.31
CA GLY A 105 6.76 -13.63 -8.09
C GLY A 105 7.38 -12.98 -9.31
N LEU A 106 8.54 -13.47 -9.74
CA LEU A 106 9.18 -13.05 -10.98
C LEU A 106 8.86 -14.07 -12.08
N GLN A 107 8.03 -13.68 -13.04
CA GLN A 107 7.78 -14.52 -14.21
C GLN A 107 8.97 -14.41 -15.17
N VAL A 108 9.59 -15.55 -15.49
CA VAL A 108 10.74 -15.63 -16.39
C VAL A 108 10.37 -16.49 -17.59
N SER A 109 10.43 -15.93 -18.80
CA SER A 109 10.22 -16.70 -20.03
C SER A 109 11.39 -16.59 -20.99
N LEU A 110 11.71 -17.71 -21.65
CA LEU A 110 12.70 -17.77 -22.71
C LEU A 110 12.10 -17.22 -24.01
N ALA A 111 12.63 -16.11 -24.47
CA ALA A 111 12.17 -15.43 -25.68
C ALA A 111 12.93 -15.88 -26.93
N ASP A 112 14.24 -16.10 -26.82
CA ASP A 112 15.09 -16.57 -27.90
C ASP A 112 16.28 -17.35 -27.34
N TYR A 113 16.82 -18.26 -28.15
CA TYR A 113 17.98 -19.07 -27.83
C TYR A 113 18.81 -19.25 -29.10
N ARG A 114 20.07 -18.80 -29.07
CA ARG A 114 20.96 -18.83 -30.23
C ARG A 114 22.25 -19.55 -29.92
N VAL A 115 22.73 -20.33 -30.89
CA VAL A 115 24.05 -20.95 -30.86
C VAL A 115 24.83 -20.44 -32.09
N ASP A 116 26.01 -19.87 -31.85
CA ASP A 116 26.87 -19.22 -32.84
C ASP A 116 26.11 -18.25 -33.77
N GLY A 117 25.18 -17.50 -33.17
CA GLY A 117 24.37 -16.49 -33.85
C GLY A 117 23.12 -17.02 -34.58
N GLN A 118 22.93 -18.33 -34.65
CA GLN A 118 21.74 -18.94 -35.26
C GLN A 118 20.68 -19.25 -34.20
N SER A 119 19.45 -18.76 -34.39
CA SER A 119 18.33 -19.09 -33.51
C SER A 119 17.95 -20.56 -33.66
N THR A 120 17.80 -21.24 -32.53
CA THR A 120 17.45 -22.66 -32.44
C THR A 120 16.37 -22.85 -31.38
N ILE A 121 15.61 -23.94 -31.48
CA ILE A 121 14.58 -24.25 -30.50
C ILE A 121 15.26 -24.82 -29.26
N ALA A 122 15.08 -24.15 -28.12
CA ALA A 122 15.49 -24.67 -26.83
C ALA A 122 14.41 -25.56 -26.21
N THR A 123 14.85 -26.56 -25.47
CA THR A 123 14.01 -27.38 -24.58
C THR A 123 14.27 -26.98 -23.14
N VAL A 124 13.17 -26.78 -22.40
CA VAL A 124 13.20 -26.65 -20.94
C VAL A 124 13.11 -28.04 -20.34
N VAL A 125 14.09 -28.43 -19.53
CA VAL A 125 14.12 -29.71 -18.82
C VAL A 125 13.89 -29.45 -17.34
N ARG A 126 12.83 -30.04 -16.79
CA ARG A 126 12.47 -29.93 -15.38
C ARG A 126 12.39 -31.33 -14.78
N ASN A 127 13.15 -31.58 -13.72
CA ASN A 127 13.21 -32.90 -13.08
C ASN A 127 13.45 -34.04 -14.10
N GLN A 128 14.40 -33.84 -15.02
CA GLN A 128 14.74 -34.78 -16.10
C GLN A 128 13.64 -35.00 -17.16
N VAL A 129 12.57 -34.20 -17.16
CA VAL A 129 11.47 -34.29 -18.13
C VAL A 129 11.39 -33.02 -18.96
N ASN A 130 11.33 -33.18 -20.29
CA ASN A 130 11.12 -32.09 -21.23
C ASN A 130 9.75 -31.43 -21.01
N GLN A 131 9.73 -30.10 -20.95
CA GLN A 131 8.53 -29.31 -20.73
C GLN A 131 8.15 -28.56 -22.01
N PRO A 132 6.90 -28.66 -22.49
CA PRO A 132 6.43 -27.94 -23.68
C PRO A 132 6.08 -26.48 -23.32
N THR A 133 7.04 -25.73 -22.78
CA THR A 133 6.84 -24.34 -22.35
C THR A 133 8.13 -23.53 -22.46
N THR A 134 7.98 -22.23 -22.65
CA THR A 134 9.08 -21.26 -22.51
C THR A 134 9.11 -20.63 -21.12
N LEU A 135 8.11 -20.91 -20.27
CA LEU A 135 8.04 -20.41 -18.90
C LEU A 135 8.99 -21.21 -18.00
N LEU A 136 10.00 -20.52 -17.49
CA LEU A 136 11.02 -21.10 -16.65
C LEU A 136 10.60 -21.11 -15.18
N LYS A 137 11.07 -22.12 -14.46
CA LYS A 137 10.94 -22.26 -13.00
C LYS A 137 12.31 -22.48 -12.36
N PRO A 138 12.45 -22.23 -11.05
CA PRO A 138 13.68 -22.54 -10.34
C PRO A 138 14.06 -24.02 -10.49
N GLY A 139 15.31 -24.27 -10.88
CA GLY A 139 15.85 -25.61 -11.12
C GLY A 139 15.74 -26.12 -12.55
N ASP A 140 15.09 -25.37 -13.45
CA ASP A 140 15.01 -25.75 -14.86
C ASP A 140 16.39 -25.70 -15.52
N GLU A 141 16.61 -26.63 -16.44
CA GLU A 141 17.76 -26.64 -17.34
C GLU A 141 17.31 -26.23 -18.75
N ILE A 142 18.08 -25.36 -19.39
CA ILE A 142 17.83 -24.84 -20.73
C ILE A 142 18.92 -25.39 -21.64
N ARG A 143 18.50 -26.14 -22.66
CA ARG A 143 19.40 -26.77 -23.63
C ARG A 143 18.80 -26.75 -25.03
N PRO A 144 19.59 -26.91 -26.10
CA PRO A 144 19.05 -27.09 -27.45
C PRO A 144 18.14 -28.32 -27.55
N GLN A 145 17.05 -28.26 -28.32
CA GLN A 145 16.15 -29.40 -28.56
C GLN A 145 16.82 -30.48 -29.41
N THR A 146 17.53 -30.06 -30.45
CA THR A 146 18.44 -30.93 -31.21
C THR A 146 19.84 -30.73 -30.70
N ALA A 147 20.59 -31.82 -30.49
CA ALA A 147 21.98 -31.72 -30.06
C ALA A 147 22.77 -30.86 -31.06
N VAL A 148 23.25 -29.71 -30.58
CA VAL A 148 24.05 -28.76 -31.33
C VAL A 148 25.19 -28.34 -30.42
N THR A 149 26.40 -28.37 -30.95
CA THR A 149 27.59 -27.83 -30.29
C THR A 149 27.88 -26.43 -30.82
N GLY A 150 28.46 -25.59 -29.98
CA GLY A 150 28.87 -24.24 -30.41
C GLY A 150 29.74 -23.54 -29.39
N LYS A 151 30.26 -22.37 -29.77
CA LYS A 151 31.18 -21.59 -28.94
C LYS A 151 30.51 -20.40 -28.26
N ASN A 152 29.49 -19.83 -28.89
CA ASN A 152 28.79 -18.65 -28.41
C ASN A 152 27.31 -18.98 -28.27
N VAL A 153 26.76 -18.77 -27.09
CA VAL A 153 25.35 -19.02 -26.81
C VAL A 153 24.73 -17.76 -26.27
N GLU A 154 23.59 -17.39 -26.82
CA GLU A 154 22.82 -16.23 -26.40
C GLU A 154 21.40 -16.65 -26.02
N LEU A 155 20.96 -16.30 -24.81
CA LEU A 155 19.58 -16.49 -24.36
C LEU A 155 18.97 -15.13 -24.12
N VAL A 156 17.76 -14.90 -24.63
CA VAL A 156 16.98 -13.72 -24.29
C VAL A 156 15.89 -14.13 -23.32
N LEU A 157 15.93 -13.58 -22.11
CA LEU A 157 14.93 -13.82 -21.07
C LEU A 157 14.04 -12.59 -20.92
N ASN A 158 12.72 -12.80 -20.93
CA ASN A 158 11.76 -11.78 -20.50
C ASN A 158 11.50 -11.95 -19.00
N LEU A 159 11.75 -10.89 -18.24
CA LEU A 159 11.51 -10.83 -16.80
C LEU A 159 10.30 -9.93 -16.54
N THR A 160 9.25 -10.50 -15.96
CA THR A 160 8.00 -9.79 -15.67
C THR A 160 7.68 -9.93 -14.19
N PRO A 161 7.90 -8.87 -13.38
CA PRO A 161 7.53 -8.87 -11.98
C PRO A 161 6.01 -8.95 -11.79
N LYS A 162 5.57 -9.84 -10.91
CA LYS A 162 4.21 -9.99 -10.42
C LYS A 162 4.16 -9.58 -8.95
N ILE A 163 3.24 -8.68 -8.61
CA ILE A 163 3.07 -8.13 -7.27
C ILE A 163 1.82 -8.76 -6.66
N ALA A 164 1.89 -9.21 -5.41
CA ALA A 164 0.72 -9.81 -4.76
C ALA A 164 -0.37 -8.75 -4.51
N ALA A 165 -1.64 -9.17 -4.52
CA ALA A 165 -2.78 -8.28 -4.27
C ALA A 165 -2.66 -7.54 -2.91
N SER A 166 -2.19 -8.23 -1.88
CA SER A 166 -1.92 -7.70 -0.53
C SER A 166 -0.87 -6.58 -0.52
N GLU A 167 0.15 -6.66 -1.38
CA GLU A 167 1.23 -5.67 -1.50
C GLU A 167 0.81 -4.45 -2.33
N ILE A 168 -0.16 -4.62 -3.24
CA ILE A 168 -0.76 -3.53 -4.03
C ILE A 168 -1.61 -2.62 -3.15
N THR A 169 -2.39 -3.22 -2.24
CA THR A 169 -3.28 -2.49 -1.34
C THR A 169 -2.59 -2.01 -0.06
N ASN A 170 -1.31 -2.33 0.13
CA ASN A 170 -0.57 -1.89 1.31
C ASN A 170 -0.37 -0.37 1.28
N PRO A 171 -0.78 0.36 2.33
CA PRO A 171 -0.70 1.82 2.37
C PRO A 171 0.72 2.35 2.57
N ILE A 172 1.67 1.50 2.97
CA ILE A 172 3.06 1.89 3.25
C ILE A 172 3.92 1.64 2.00
N ALA A 173 5.01 2.39 1.88
CA ALA A 173 6.01 2.13 0.85
C ALA A 173 6.67 0.75 1.06
N LEU A 174 6.79 -0.02 -0.01
CA LEU A 174 7.35 -1.37 0.04
C LEU A 174 8.51 -1.51 -0.94
N THR A 175 9.67 -1.91 -0.43
CA THR A 175 10.76 -2.41 -1.28
C THR A 175 10.43 -3.82 -1.76
N GLN A 176 10.47 -4.01 -3.07
CA GLN A 176 10.28 -5.29 -3.72
C GLN A 176 11.59 -5.69 -4.36
N SER A 177 11.97 -6.96 -4.22
CA SER A 177 13.16 -7.50 -4.85
C SER A 177 12.97 -8.95 -5.25
N GLY A 178 13.56 -9.34 -6.36
CA GLY A 178 13.70 -10.72 -6.80
C GLY A 178 15.08 -10.96 -7.36
N GLN A 179 15.51 -12.22 -7.37
CA GLN A 179 16.79 -12.62 -7.92
C GLN A 179 16.67 -13.87 -8.77
N LEU A 180 17.54 -13.97 -9.77
CA LEU A 180 17.75 -15.18 -10.54
C LEU A 180 19.24 -15.43 -10.70
N SER A 181 19.63 -16.69 -10.56
CA SER A 181 21.00 -17.17 -10.76
C SER A 181 21.03 -18.05 -12.00
N LEU A 182 21.98 -17.79 -12.88
CA LEU A 182 22.27 -18.58 -14.07
C LEU A 182 23.63 -19.25 -13.87
N SER A 183 23.71 -20.56 -14.09
CA SER A 183 24.96 -21.30 -13.98
C SER A 183 25.18 -22.25 -15.16
N PHE A 184 26.45 -22.51 -15.42
CA PHE A 184 26.92 -23.44 -16.45
C PHE A 184 28.14 -24.19 -15.91
N ALA A 185 28.10 -25.53 -15.98
CA ALA A 185 29.16 -26.40 -15.50
C ALA A 185 29.69 -25.97 -14.10
N THR A 186 30.98 -25.64 -14.01
CA THR A 186 31.66 -25.21 -12.78
C THR A 186 31.92 -23.70 -12.72
N LEU A 187 31.39 -22.92 -13.66
CA LEU A 187 31.56 -21.47 -13.67
C LEU A 187 30.86 -20.81 -12.47
N PRO A 188 31.39 -19.68 -11.98
CA PRO A 188 30.65 -18.83 -11.05
C PRO A 188 29.29 -18.43 -11.64
N PRO A 189 28.21 -18.49 -10.86
CA PRO A 189 26.89 -18.12 -11.35
C PRO A 189 26.82 -16.63 -11.69
N SER A 190 26.09 -16.28 -12.75
CA SER A 190 25.70 -14.91 -13.05
C SER A 190 24.37 -14.59 -12.37
N LEU A 191 24.35 -13.51 -11.58
CA LEU A 191 23.17 -13.06 -10.86
C LEU A 191 22.50 -11.90 -11.61
N VAL A 192 21.17 -11.93 -11.70
CA VAL A 192 20.37 -10.77 -12.08
C VAL A 192 19.42 -10.46 -10.92
N MET A 193 19.47 -9.21 -10.46
CA MET A 193 18.59 -8.66 -9.45
C MET A 193 17.52 -7.80 -10.11
N VAL A 194 16.30 -7.89 -9.62
CA VAL A 194 15.17 -7.06 -10.05
C VAL A 194 14.63 -6.35 -8.82
N SER A 195 14.48 -5.03 -8.88
CA SER A 195 14.02 -4.22 -7.73
C SER A 195 12.98 -3.18 -8.12
N SER A 196 12.12 -2.84 -7.16
CA SER A 196 11.24 -1.66 -7.23
C SER A 196 10.91 -1.14 -5.84
N GLU A 197 10.63 0.15 -5.73
CA GLU A 197 10.02 0.78 -4.55
C GLU A 197 8.56 1.10 -4.86
N LEU A 198 7.63 0.33 -4.29
CA LEU A 198 6.21 0.66 -4.39
C LEU A 198 5.94 1.86 -3.48
N ARG A 199 5.39 2.93 -4.03
CA ARG A 199 5.02 4.11 -3.22
C ARG A 199 3.87 3.79 -2.28
N ALA A 200 3.86 4.48 -1.14
CA ALA A 200 2.71 4.53 -0.25
C ALA A 200 1.47 5.01 -1.03
N ILE A 201 0.33 4.39 -0.74
CA ILE A 201 -0.95 4.83 -1.31
C ILE A 201 -1.24 6.22 -0.76
N ALA A 202 -1.65 7.14 -1.62
CA ALA A 202 -1.96 8.51 -1.23
C ALA A 202 -3.32 8.92 -1.78
N CYS A 203 -4.19 9.38 -0.88
CA CYS A 203 -5.44 10.03 -1.24
C CYS A 203 -5.25 11.55 -1.23
N ILE A 204 -5.67 12.19 -2.31
CA ILE A 204 -5.69 13.65 -2.44
C ILE A 204 -7.09 14.14 -2.06
N PRO A 205 -7.24 14.88 -0.95
CA PRO A 205 -8.49 15.54 -0.62
C PRO A 205 -8.68 16.79 -1.47
N SER A 206 -9.93 17.08 -1.80
CA SER A 206 -10.34 18.34 -2.43
C SER A 206 -11.70 18.75 -1.89
N VAL A 207 -11.86 20.04 -1.61
CA VAL A 207 -13.11 20.64 -1.16
C VAL A 207 -13.45 21.78 -2.10
N SER A 208 -14.70 21.89 -2.56
CA SER A 208 -15.15 23.01 -3.40
C SER A 208 -14.91 24.35 -2.70
N ASN A 209 -14.76 25.42 -3.48
CA ASN A 209 -14.44 26.76 -2.98
C ASN A 209 -13.17 26.80 -2.10
N ASN A 210 -12.24 25.87 -2.33
CA ASN A 210 -11.02 25.73 -1.55
C ASN A 210 -11.29 25.59 -0.04
N GLY A 211 -12.43 24.99 0.34
CA GLY A 211 -12.85 24.83 1.73
C GLY A 211 -13.36 26.11 2.41
N THR A 212 -13.57 27.20 1.67
CA THR A 212 -14.01 28.48 2.25
C THR A 212 -15.53 28.58 2.26
N VAL A 213 -16.08 28.95 3.42
CA VAL A 213 -17.47 29.39 3.59
C VAL A 213 -17.45 30.86 3.99
N ASP A 214 -17.88 31.73 3.09
CA ASP A 214 -17.99 33.16 3.34
C ASP A 214 -19.45 33.52 3.64
N TYR A 215 -19.68 34.13 4.81
CA TYR A 215 -20.98 34.67 5.22
C TYR A 215 -21.16 36.14 4.84
N HIS A 216 -20.18 36.71 4.14
CA HIS A 216 -20.08 38.11 3.79
C HIS A 216 -20.16 39.02 5.02
N THR A 217 -20.44 40.31 4.79
CA THR A 217 -20.62 41.27 5.88
C THR A 217 -21.95 41.03 6.57
N ILE A 218 -21.90 40.84 7.88
CA ILE A 218 -23.06 40.74 8.76
C ILE A 218 -23.12 42.03 9.58
N HIS A 219 -24.24 42.75 9.53
CA HIS A 219 -24.36 44.00 10.28
C HIS A 219 -24.76 43.73 11.72
N SER A 220 -24.37 44.62 12.64
CA SER A 220 -24.70 44.52 14.07
C SER A 220 -26.21 44.47 14.35
N ASN A 221 -27.04 44.97 13.43
CA ASN A 221 -28.49 44.96 13.53
C ASN A 221 -29.11 43.62 13.13
N ASP A 222 -28.34 42.77 12.44
CA ASP A 222 -28.74 41.41 12.08
C ASP A 222 -28.40 40.41 13.21
N LEU A 223 -27.67 40.86 14.23
CA LEU A 223 -27.32 40.06 15.40
C LEU A 223 -28.44 40.08 16.45
N SER A 224 -28.71 38.93 17.04
CA SER A 224 -29.64 38.80 18.15
C SER A 224 -29.03 39.27 19.47
N ASP A 225 -29.78 40.08 20.22
CA ASP A 225 -29.32 40.63 21.50
C ASP A 225 -29.26 39.57 22.61
N ASN A 226 -30.25 38.67 22.67
CA ASN A 226 -30.49 37.78 23.82
C ASN A 226 -30.28 36.28 23.52
N THR A 227 -29.93 35.93 22.29
CA THR A 227 -29.63 34.55 21.90
C THR A 227 -28.59 34.53 20.77
N VAL A 228 -28.19 33.34 20.33
CA VAL A 228 -27.27 33.20 19.22
C VAL A 228 -27.92 33.60 17.90
N THR A 229 -27.11 34.11 16.97
CA THR A 229 -27.54 34.40 15.60
C THR A 229 -27.17 33.23 14.71
N VAL A 230 -28.16 32.45 14.27
CA VAL A 230 -27.94 31.29 13.40
C VAL A 230 -27.76 31.74 11.96
N LEU A 231 -26.64 31.35 11.35
CA LEU A 231 -26.33 31.68 9.96
C LEU A 231 -26.87 30.60 9.00
N PRO A 232 -27.06 30.93 7.71
CA PRO A 232 -27.50 29.95 6.72
C PRO A 232 -26.56 28.74 6.63
N ALA A 233 -27.13 27.56 6.39
CA ALA A 233 -26.33 26.37 6.11
C ALA A 233 -25.73 26.43 4.70
N GLN A 234 -24.50 25.96 4.56
CA GLN A 234 -23.71 25.99 3.33
C GLN A 234 -23.27 24.55 3.00
N ALA A 235 -23.22 24.23 1.71
CA ALA A 235 -22.84 22.90 1.23
C ALA A 235 -21.57 22.99 0.38
N LEU A 236 -20.59 22.14 0.69
CA LEU A 236 -19.35 22.02 -0.08
C LEU A 236 -19.17 20.59 -0.57
N ASN A 237 -18.78 20.42 -1.84
CA ASN A 237 -18.40 19.12 -2.36
C ASN A 237 -17.05 18.72 -1.76
N PHE A 238 -16.96 17.51 -1.24
CA PHE A 238 -15.74 16.91 -0.71
C PHE A 238 -15.40 15.66 -1.51
N THR A 239 -14.15 15.55 -1.94
CA THR A 239 -13.68 14.39 -2.70
C THR A 239 -12.37 13.88 -2.13
N LEU A 240 -12.22 12.57 -2.04
CA LEU A 240 -10.92 11.90 -1.88
C LEU A 240 -10.64 11.11 -3.14
N SER A 241 -9.48 11.34 -3.78
CA SER A 241 -9.02 10.55 -4.92
C SER A 241 -7.71 9.86 -4.57
N CYS A 242 -7.74 8.54 -4.52
CA CYS A 242 -6.62 7.68 -4.17
C CYS A 242 -6.05 7.01 -5.42
N ASP A 243 -4.74 6.80 -5.48
CA ASP A 243 -4.05 6.12 -6.57
C ASP A 243 -4.31 4.59 -6.60
N ALA A 244 -4.74 4.03 -5.47
CA ALA A 244 -5.25 2.66 -5.36
C ALA A 244 -6.43 2.55 -4.40
N ALA A 245 -7.09 1.39 -4.41
CA ALA A 245 -8.14 1.11 -3.45
C ALA A 245 -7.50 1.00 -2.06
N THR A 246 -7.92 1.85 -1.13
CA THR A 246 -7.35 1.88 0.23
C THR A 246 -8.44 2.11 1.27
N ASN A 247 -8.18 1.59 2.46
CA ASN A 247 -8.95 1.90 3.64
C ASN A 247 -8.53 3.27 4.14
N VAL A 248 -9.51 4.16 4.30
CA VAL A 248 -9.29 5.51 4.85
C VAL A 248 -10.39 5.81 5.84
N ALA A 249 -9.99 6.34 6.98
CA ALA A 249 -10.87 6.98 7.93
C ALA A 249 -10.61 8.49 7.93
N VAL A 250 -11.66 9.27 8.18
CA VAL A 250 -11.62 10.73 8.25
C VAL A 250 -11.95 11.19 9.66
N ARG A 251 -11.35 12.30 10.08
CA ARG A 251 -11.70 13.02 11.30
C ARG A 251 -11.52 14.51 11.09
N ALA A 252 -12.41 15.33 11.65
CA ALA A 252 -12.20 16.79 11.68
C ALA A 252 -11.57 17.22 13.00
N ARG A 253 -10.69 18.22 12.93
CA ARG A 253 -10.07 18.86 14.09
C ARG A 253 -10.15 20.37 13.97
N SER A 254 -10.55 21.06 15.04
CA SER A 254 -10.48 22.51 15.12
C SER A 254 -9.03 23.00 15.19
N ASN A 255 -8.70 24.00 14.38
CA ASN A 255 -7.46 24.76 14.46
C ASN A 255 -7.61 25.99 15.38
N ARG A 256 -8.76 26.13 16.04
CA ARG A 256 -9.12 27.21 16.97
C ARG A 256 -9.65 26.61 18.27
N LEU A 257 -8.78 25.89 18.97
CA LEU A 257 -9.09 25.32 20.28
C LEU A 257 -9.49 26.42 21.27
N GLN A 258 -10.35 26.06 22.21
CA GLN A 258 -10.89 26.88 23.28
C GLN A 258 -11.65 28.13 22.81
N SER A 259 -12.13 28.16 21.56
CA SER A 259 -12.81 29.32 20.96
C SER A 259 -14.32 29.18 20.83
N THR A 260 -14.92 28.12 21.36
CA THR A 260 -16.36 27.85 21.23
C THR A 260 -17.16 28.42 22.42
N PRO A 261 -18.04 29.42 22.23
CA PRO A 261 -19.03 29.85 23.23
C PRO A 261 -20.29 28.98 23.15
N ASN A 262 -21.28 29.19 24.02
CA ASN A 262 -22.62 28.55 23.97
C ASN A 262 -22.63 27.01 23.77
N ALA A 263 -21.57 26.33 24.18
CA ALA A 263 -21.38 24.90 24.08
C ALA A 263 -20.90 24.32 25.42
N GLU A 264 -20.92 23.00 25.55
CA GLU A 264 -20.23 22.26 26.61
C GLU A 264 -18.69 22.43 26.50
N SER A 265 -17.91 21.72 27.30
CA SER A 265 -16.44 21.80 27.20
C SER A 265 -15.95 21.19 25.89
N GLU A 266 -14.96 21.84 25.28
CA GLU A 266 -14.26 21.27 24.11
C GLU A 266 -13.43 20.06 24.53
N ASN A 267 -13.40 19.06 23.65
CA ASN A 267 -12.50 17.92 23.75
C ASN A 267 -11.16 18.17 23.02
N GLU A 268 -10.33 17.15 22.90
CA GLU A 268 -8.97 17.21 22.35
C GLU A 268 -8.88 17.60 20.86
N ILE A 269 -9.99 17.46 20.11
CA ILE A 269 -10.10 17.92 18.72
C ILE A 269 -10.77 19.30 18.60
N GLY A 270 -11.08 19.96 19.73
CA GLY A 270 -11.79 21.24 19.78
C GLY A 270 -13.26 21.15 19.43
N SER A 271 -13.85 19.95 19.56
CA SER A 271 -15.28 19.72 19.39
C SER A 271 -15.98 19.89 20.73
N ALA A 272 -17.06 20.66 20.75
CA ALA A 272 -17.96 20.80 21.89
C ALA A 272 -19.41 20.55 21.50
N ARG A 273 -20.21 20.00 22.40
CA ARG A 273 -21.65 19.82 22.17
C ARG A 273 -22.37 21.15 22.36
N ALA A 274 -23.15 21.58 21.37
CA ALA A 274 -23.90 22.83 21.46
C ALA A 274 -24.96 22.78 22.58
N LYS A 275 -25.13 23.86 23.34
CA LYS A 275 -26.15 23.94 24.40
C LYS A 275 -27.57 23.99 23.82
N ALA A 276 -28.55 23.67 24.65
CA ALA A 276 -29.97 23.65 24.26
C ALA A 276 -30.49 25.00 23.75
N GLU A 277 -29.94 26.12 24.24
CA GLU A 277 -30.26 27.48 23.79
C GLU A 277 -29.92 27.69 22.30
N VAL A 278 -28.79 27.13 21.83
CA VAL A 278 -28.35 27.21 20.43
C VAL A 278 -29.31 26.46 19.51
N LEU A 279 -29.74 25.26 19.92
CA LEU A 279 -30.71 24.45 19.18
C LEU A 279 -32.10 25.09 19.17
N SER A 280 -32.50 25.70 20.29
CA SER A 280 -33.76 26.44 20.42
C SER A 280 -33.81 27.64 19.48
N ALA A 281 -32.68 28.32 19.27
CA ALA A 281 -32.52 29.41 18.30
C ALA A 281 -32.59 28.97 16.82
N GLY A 282 -32.70 27.66 16.54
CA GLY A 282 -32.88 27.12 15.20
C GLY A 282 -31.63 26.52 14.56
N PHE A 283 -30.52 26.46 15.29
CA PHE A 283 -29.32 25.78 14.82
C PHE A 283 -29.59 24.29 14.58
N GLY A 284 -29.10 23.75 13.46
CA GLY A 284 -29.35 22.38 13.04
C GLY A 284 -30.71 22.15 12.38
N LYS A 285 -31.52 23.18 12.11
CA LYS A 285 -32.81 23.06 11.41
C LYS A 285 -32.72 23.49 9.94
N ASN A 286 -33.63 22.96 9.10
CA ASN A 286 -33.76 23.30 7.69
C ASN A 286 -32.46 23.13 6.88
N LEU A 287 -31.73 22.06 7.17
CA LEU A 287 -30.45 21.78 6.54
C LEU A 287 -30.64 21.34 5.06
N PRO A 288 -29.68 21.66 4.18
CA PRO A 288 -29.76 21.31 2.77
C PRO A 288 -29.67 19.78 2.56
N MET A 289 -29.91 19.36 1.31
CA MET A 289 -29.73 17.96 0.88
C MET A 289 -30.57 16.94 1.67
N GLY A 290 -31.70 17.37 2.22
CA GLY A 290 -32.62 16.50 2.96
C GLY A 290 -32.06 15.96 4.28
N LEU A 291 -31.00 16.59 4.83
CA LEU A 291 -30.48 16.24 6.15
C LEU A 291 -31.54 16.54 7.22
N PRO A 292 -31.98 15.56 8.04
CA PRO A 292 -32.93 15.81 9.11
C PRO A 292 -32.39 16.80 10.15
N ASN A 293 -33.28 17.35 10.97
CA ASN A 293 -32.88 18.27 12.03
C ASN A 293 -31.85 17.63 12.96
N VAL A 294 -30.71 18.31 13.14
CA VAL A 294 -29.65 17.88 14.04
C VAL A 294 -30.00 18.33 15.46
N THR A 295 -30.27 17.36 16.34
CA THR A 295 -30.67 17.61 17.73
C THR A 295 -29.54 17.35 18.73
N GLN A 296 -28.42 16.80 18.27
CA GLN A 296 -27.17 16.65 19.02
C GLN A 296 -26.00 17.23 18.22
N ALA A 297 -25.99 18.55 18.05
CA ALA A 297 -24.95 19.22 17.29
C ALA A 297 -23.62 19.29 18.06
N PHE A 298 -22.54 18.95 17.37
CA PHE A 298 -21.17 19.20 17.81
C PHE A 298 -20.55 20.29 16.95
N VAL A 299 -19.83 21.19 17.58
CA VAL A 299 -19.34 22.42 16.95
C VAL A 299 -17.88 22.69 17.30
N ALA A 300 -17.20 23.42 16.42
CA ALA A 300 -15.91 24.05 16.64
C ALA A 300 -16.08 25.59 16.60
N GLY A 301 -15.18 26.33 17.25
CA GLY A 301 -15.34 27.78 17.41
C GLY A 301 -14.97 28.60 16.17
N LEU A 302 -15.60 29.77 16.05
CA LEU A 302 -15.38 30.77 14.98
C LEU A 302 -14.25 31.76 15.30
N GLY A 303 -13.37 31.42 16.24
CA GLY A 303 -12.26 32.26 16.65
C GLY A 303 -12.54 33.15 17.87
N ILE A 304 -11.54 33.96 18.21
CA ILE A 304 -11.54 34.85 19.37
C ILE A 304 -11.13 36.25 18.92
N ASN A 305 -11.89 37.27 19.34
CA ASN A 305 -11.53 38.68 19.16
C ASN A 305 -11.55 39.40 20.51
N ASN A 306 -10.48 40.12 20.85
CA ASN A 306 -10.37 40.83 22.14
C ASN A 306 -10.71 39.96 23.38
N GLY A 307 -10.39 38.67 23.32
CA GLY A 307 -10.68 37.70 24.39
C GLY A 307 -12.10 37.13 24.39
N GLN A 308 -12.99 37.61 23.51
CA GLN A 308 -14.35 37.11 23.35
C GLN A 308 -14.42 36.06 22.26
N LYS A 309 -15.16 34.98 22.54
CA LYS A 309 -15.40 33.89 21.60
C LYS A 309 -16.56 34.27 20.68
N LEU A 310 -16.37 34.14 19.38
CA LEU A 310 -17.30 34.72 18.41
C LEU A 310 -18.53 33.88 18.11
N GLY A 311 -18.43 32.56 18.25
CA GLY A 311 -19.50 31.63 17.88
C GLY A 311 -18.96 30.25 17.60
N GLY A 312 -19.76 29.40 16.95
CA GLY A 312 -19.36 28.05 16.57
C GLY A 312 -20.01 27.59 15.28
N TYR A 313 -19.47 26.53 14.68
CA TYR A 313 -19.99 25.91 13.49
C TYR A 313 -19.96 24.38 13.58
N MET A 314 -20.96 23.74 13.00
CA MET A 314 -20.99 22.30 12.81
C MET A 314 -20.44 21.94 11.43
N LEU A 315 -19.86 20.74 11.33
CA LEU A 315 -19.34 20.18 10.09
C LEU A 315 -19.89 18.76 9.94
N ASN A 316 -20.86 18.57 9.06
CA ASN A 316 -21.53 17.30 8.86
C ASN A 316 -21.13 16.68 7.52
N LEU A 317 -20.79 15.40 7.53
CA LEU A 317 -20.62 14.56 6.35
C LEU A 317 -21.58 13.36 6.46
N PRO A 318 -22.89 13.56 6.19
CA PRO A 318 -23.87 12.49 6.30
C PRO A 318 -23.57 11.40 5.27
N PHE A 319 -23.54 10.14 5.71
CA PHE A 319 -23.24 9.01 4.80
C PHE A 319 -24.24 8.86 3.66
N THR A 320 -25.46 9.37 3.82
CA THR A 320 -26.49 9.43 2.77
C THR A 320 -26.10 10.33 1.59
N GLN A 321 -25.12 11.22 1.77
CA GLN A 321 -24.56 12.07 0.73
C GLN A 321 -23.17 11.59 0.27
N VAL A 322 -22.72 10.42 0.72
CA VAL A 322 -21.41 9.85 0.37
C VAL A 322 -21.57 8.80 -0.71
N ARG A 323 -20.65 8.80 -1.68
CA ARG A 323 -20.47 7.76 -2.69
C ARG A 323 -19.04 7.25 -2.67
N LEU A 324 -18.88 5.93 -2.73
CA LEU A 324 -17.60 5.23 -2.81
C LEU A 324 -17.53 4.56 -4.17
N ASP A 325 -16.53 4.91 -4.99
CA ASP A 325 -16.34 4.36 -6.34
C ASP A 325 -17.62 4.41 -7.20
N GLY A 326 -18.40 5.48 -7.06
CA GLY A 326 -19.67 5.66 -7.78
C GLY A 326 -20.87 4.89 -7.21
N GLN A 327 -20.76 4.26 -6.05
CA GLN A 327 -21.86 3.60 -5.35
C GLN A 327 -22.24 4.39 -4.10
N SER A 328 -23.54 4.59 -3.84
CA SER A 328 -23.99 5.31 -2.65
C SER A 328 -23.65 4.52 -1.39
N ALA A 329 -23.08 5.21 -0.38
CA ALA A 329 -22.84 4.61 0.91
C ALA A 329 -24.17 4.30 1.61
N THR A 330 -24.22 3.14 2.27
CA THR A 330 -25.39 2.64 3.00
C THR A 330 -25.11 2.50 4.49
N VAL A 331 -23.86 2.73 4.90
CA VAL A 331 -23.40 2.58 6.26
C VAL A 331 -22.25 3.55 6.55
N LYS A 332 -22.27 4.13 7.77
CA LYS A 332 -21.14 4.81 8.39
C LYS A 332 -20.53 3.88 9.45
N TYR A 333 -19.21 3.83 9.50
CA TYR A 333 -18.46 3.17 10.55
C TYR A 333 -17.74 4.19 11.41
N TRP A 334 -17.58 3.90 12.70
CA TRP A 334 -16.78 4.75 13.58
C TRP A 334 -16.05 3.99 14.68
N THR A 335 -14.95 4.59 15.15
CA THR A 335 -14.17 4.12 16.30
C THR A 335 -13.59 5.31 17.06
N SER A 336 -13.41 5.20 18.37
CA SER A 336 -12.67 6.20 19.18
C SER A 336 -11.19 5.87 19.32
N MET A 337 -10.74 4.73 18.78
CA MET A 337 -9.33 4.33 18.78
C MET A 337 -8.70 4.62 17.42
N LEU A 338 -7.38 4.87 17.40
CA LEU A 338 -6.64 5.05 16.15
C LEU A 338 -6.87 3.83 15.23
N PRO A 339 -7.30 4.03 13.97
CA PRO A 339 -7.58 2.93 13.05
C PRO A 339 -6.33 2.11 12.70
N THR A 340 -6.52 0.79 12.59
CA THR A 340 -5.55 -0.24 12.19
C THR A 340 -6.29 -1.33 11.39
N GLU A 341 -5.55 -2.21 10.71
CA GLU A 341 -6.13 -3.35 9.97
C GLU A 341 -7.05 -4.24 10.83
N THR A 342 -6.80 -4.29 12.15
CA THR A 342 -7.54 -5.11 13.12
C THR A 342 -8.58 -4.32 13.92
N THR A 343 -8.87 -3.08 13.54
CA THR A 343 -9.81 -2.23 14.28
C THR A 343 -11.22 -2.82 14.26
N ASN A 344 -11.82 -2.92 15.45
CA ASN A 344 -13.25 -3.19 15.60
C ASN A 344 -14.05 -1.91 15.36
N TRP A 345 -14.95 -1.94 14.37
CA TRP A 345 -15.74 -0.79 13.98
C TRP A 345 -17.15 -0.85 14.56
N ASN A 346 -17.60 0.26 15.13
CA ASN A 346 -19.04 0.48 15.36
C ASN A 346 -19.70 0.85 14.04
N LYS A 347 -20.99 0.55 13.93
CA LYS A 347 -21.73 0.67 12.67
C LYS A 347 -23.02 1.45 12.86
N GLU A 348 -23.31 2.33 11.92
CA GLU A 348 -24.55 3.09 11.82
C GLU A 348 -25.14 2.92 10.41
N THR A 349 -26.35 2.37 10.34
CA THR A 349 -27.13 2.22 9.08
C THR A 349 -28.22 3.28 8.94
N GLU A 350 -28.38 4.13 9.95
CA GLU A 350 -29.33 5.23 9.98
C GLU A 350 -28.63 6.47 10.52
N LEU A 351 -29.03 7.65 10.01
CA LEU A 351 -28.50 8.92 10.50
C LEU A 351 -28.92 9.12 11.96
N GLN A 352 -27.93 9.30 12.83
CA GLN A 352 -28.15 9.60 14.24
C GLN A 352 -28.49 11.07 14.46
N ALA A 353 -28.84 11.43 15.70
CA ALA A 353 -29.19 12.79 16.10
C ALA A 353 -28.10 13.86 15.84
N ASN A 354 -26.86 13.43 15.60
CA ASN A 354 -25.74 14.30 15.23
C ASN A 354 -25.63 14.57 13.72
N GLY A 355 -26.50 13.99 12.89
CA GLY A 355 -26.55 14.22 11.45
C GLY A 355 -25.29 13.82 10.67
N GLY A 356 -24.49 12.89 11.17
CA GLY A 356 -23.21 12.53 10.54
C GLY A 356 -22.09 13.57 10.75
N SER A 357 -22.09 14.22 11.92
CA SER A 357 -21.05 15.18 12.31
C SER A 357 -19.64 14.56 12.26
N LEU A 358 -18.67 15.31 11.72
CA LEU A 358 -17.24 14.99 11.81
C LEU A 358 -16.62 15.46 13.13
N PHE A 359 -17.28 16.37 13.85
CA PHE A 359 -17.00 16.69 15.24
C PHE A 359 -17.83 15.77 16.14
N THR A 360 -17.21 15.11 17.11
CA THR A 360 -17.92 14.31 18.11
C THR A 360 -17.26 14.44 19.47
N GLY A 361 -18.02 14.16 20.53
CA GLY A 361 -17.51 14.20 21.90
C GLY A 361 -16.39 13.19 22.17
N THR A 362 -16.36 12.07 21.43
CA THR A 362 -15.37 10.99 21.56
C THR A 362 -14.21 11.10 20.56
N ALA A 363 -14.11 12.23 19.83
CA ALA A 363 -13.08 12.47 18.81
C ALA A 363 -12.88 11.32 17.81
N SER A 364 -14.01 10.71 17.42
CA SER A 364 -14.01 9.46 16.64
C SER A 364 -13.46 9.64 15.23
N TYR A 365 -12.96 8.53 14.70
CA TYR A 365 -12.59 8.35 13.29
C TYR A 365 -13.77 7.73 12.56
N PHE A 366 -14.03 8.17 11.33
CA PHE A 366 -15.17 7.72 10.53
C PHE A 366 -14.73 7.10 9.22
N SER A 367 -15.37 6.02 8.82
CA SER A 367 -15.26 5.49 7.45
C SER A 367 -16.65 5.11 6.94
N PHE A 368 -16.76 4.71 5.69
CA PHE A 368 -18.04 4.49 5.02
C PHE A 368 -18.03 3.14 4.29
N GLY A 369 -19.22 2.63 3.98
CA GLY A 369 -19.35 1.43 3.16
C GLY A 369 -20.65 1.40 2.38
N THR A 370 -20.70 0.51 1.41
CA THR A 370 -21.86 0.29 0.51
C THR A 370 -22.63 -0.98 0.86
N ASP A 371 -22.13 -1.78 1.81
CA ASP A 371 -22.63 -3.10 2.15
C ASP A 371 -22.99 -3.18 3.64
N THR A 372 -24.30 -3.18 3.93
CA THR A 372 -24.82 -3.27 5.30
C THR A 372 -24.66 -4.65 5.92
N SER A 373 -24.11 -5.66 5.25
CA SER A 373 -23.68 -6.91 5.88
C SER A 373 -22.23 -6.86 6.39
N SER A 374 -21.40 -5.96 5.83
CA SER A 374 -19.99 -5.85 6.21
C SER A 374 -19.82 -5.28 7.61
N VAL A 375 -18.93 -5.88 8.40
CA VAL A 375 -18.57 -5.42 9.76
C VAL A 375 -17.35 -4.50 9.78
N VAL A 376 -16.67 -4.35 8.65
CA VAL A 376 -15.55 -3.42 8.45
C VAL A 376 -15.79 -2.54 7.22
N PRO A 377 -15.25 -1.31 7.18
CA PRO A 377 -15.24 -0.50 5.97
C PRO A 377 -14.44 -1.22 4.87
N LYS A 378 -14.87 -1.08 3.62
CA LYS A 378 -14.17 -1.63 2.46
C LYS A 378 -13.29 -0.53 1.82
N PRO A 379 -12.15 -0.90 1.23
CA PRO A 379 -11.28 0.06 0.56
C PRO A 379 -11.98 0.67 -0.67
N PHE A 380 -11.65 1.92 -0.98
CA PHE A 380 -12.18 2.64 -2.13
C PHE A 380 -11.05 3.39 -2.85
N LYS A 381 -11.25 3.73 -4.13
CA LYS A 381 -10.36 4.65 -4.88
C LYS A 381 -10.86 6.09 -4.85
N ARG A 382 -12.18 6.27 -4.82
CA ARG A 382 -12.81 7.58 -4.87
C ARG A 382 -13.93 7.68 -3.84
N LEU A 383 -13.85 8.70 -2.99
CA LEU A 383 -14.96 9.13 -2.14
C LEU A 383 -15.48 10.47 -2.66
N GLU A 384 -16.78 10.59 -2.82
CA GLU A 384 -17.47 11.83 -3.15
C GLU A 384 -18.53 12.08 -2.09
N GLY A 385 -18.54 13.25 -1.47
CA GLY A 385 -19.42 13.60 -0.37
C GLY A 385 -19.84 15.06 -0.41
N ILE A 386 -20.85 15.40 0.38
CA ILE A 386 -21.27 16.79 0.59
C ILE A 386 -21.09 17.13 2.06
N LEU A 387 -20.20 18.08 2.35
CA LEU A 387 -20.04 18.69 3.65
C LEU A 387 -21.16 19.72 3.84
N ILE A 388 -21.91 19.60 4.94
CA ILE A 388 -22.93 20.55 5.34
C ILE A 388 -22.41 21.30 6.56
N ILE A 389 -22.25 22.61 6.40
CA ILE A 389 -21.71 23.52 7.42
C ILE A 389 -22.80 24.49 7.82
N GLN A 390 -23.00 24.67 9.12
CA GLN A 390 -23.84 25.75 9.63
C GLN A 390 -23.12 26.40 10.80
N ALA A 391 -23.10 27.72 10.80
CA ALA A 391 -22.49 28.52 11.84
C ALA A 391 -23.56 29.25 12.68
N TYR A 392 -23.20 29.61 13.90
CA TYR A 392 -23.90 30.60 14.70
C TYR A 392 -22.90 31.58 15.29
N ILE A 393 -23.32 32.82 15.44
CA ILE A 393 -22.60 33.87 16.17
C ILE A 393 -23.17 33.92 17.59
N THR A 394 -22.33 34.13 18.59
CA THR A 394 -22.80 34.31 19.98
C THR A 394 -23.70 35.54 20.12
N GLN A 395 -24.36 35.65 21.26
CA GLN A 395 -25.28 36.75 21.57
C GLN A 395 -24.54 38.10 21.57
N LYS A 396 -25.19 39.13 21.01
CA LYS A 396 -24.55 40.42 20.69
C LYS A 396 -23.86 41.09 21.87
N HIS A 397 -24.42 40.99 23.07
CA HIS A 397 -23.84 41.61 24.28
C HIS A 397 -22.52 40.97 24.74
N ASP A 398 -22.18 39.77 24.25
CA ASP A 398 -20.91 39.09 24.51
C ASP A 398 -19.84 39.47 23.49
N LEU A 399 -20.16 40.38 22.55
CA LEU A 399 -19.29 40.83 21.47
C LEU A 399 -18.90 42.31 21.59
N ASP A 400 -17.63 42.58 21.36
CA ASP A 400 -17.05 43.90 21.23
C ASP A 400 -17.18 44.36 19.78
N LEU A 401 -18.28 45.06 19.50
CA LEU A 401 -18.61 45.58 18.17
C LEU A 401 -18.02 46.98 17.92
N THR A 402 -17.05 47.42 18.72
CA THR A 402 -16.36 48.71 18.49
C THR A 402 -15.46 48.69 17.25
N SER A 403 -15.17 47.49 16.73
CA SER A 403 -14.43 47.26 15.49
C SER A 403 -15.04 46.10 14.69
N PRO A 404 -14.78 46.01 13.37
CA PRO A 404 -15.19 44.86 12.58
C PRO A 404 -14.65 43.54 13.15
N LEU A 405 -15.53 42.56 13.32
CA LEU A 405 -15.17 41.22 13.77
C LEU A 405 -15.01 40.29 12.57
N HIS A 406 -13.95 39.49 12.56
CA HIS A 406 -13.72 38.47 11.54
C HIS A 406 -14.06 37.09 12.09
N LEU A 407 -15.03 36.42 11.48
CA LEU A 407 -15.28 35.00 11.74
C LEU A 407 -14.13 34.20 11.14
N ASP A 408 -13.33 33.58 11.99
CA ASP A 408 -12.11 32.85 11.63
C ASP A 408 -12.20 31.39 12.11
N GLY A 409 -13.32 30.74 11.77
CA GLY A 409 -13.48 29.30 11.96
C GLY A 409 -12.51 28.55 11.06
N SER A 410 -11.76 27.60 11.63
CA SER A 410 -10.78 26.83 10.87
C SER A 410 -10.70 25.39 11.37
N SER A 411 -10.78 24.44 10.45
CA SER A 411 -10.60 23.01 10.74
C SER A 411 -9.75 22.31 9.71
N THR A 412 -9.09 21.25 10.18
CA THR A 412 -8.36 20.30 9.36
C THR A 412 -9.18 19.00 9.27
N ILE A 413 -9.42 18.51 8.05
CA ILE A 413 -9.92 17.13 7.84
C ILE A 413 -8.69 16.24 7.70
N GLU A 414 -8.47 15.38 8.69
CA GLU A 414 -7.36 14.45 8.78
C GLU A 414 -7.74 13.11 8.11
N LEU A 415 -6.80 12.52 7.36
CA LEU A 415 -6.94 11.20 6.74
C LEU A 415 -6.08 10.18 7.48
N TYR A 416 -6.66 9.04 7.84
CA TYR A 416 -6.00 7.93 8.52
C TYR A 416 -6.06 6.69 7.64
N TYR A 417 -4.91 6.23 7.19
CA TYR A 417 -4.73 4.99 6.43
C TYR A 417 -4.54 3.83 7.40
N TYR A 418 -5.19 2.69 7.14
CA TYR A 418 -5.18 1.57 8.07
C TYR A 418 -5.36 0.20 7.44
#